data_AF-T2J9W0-F1
#
_entry.id   AF-T2J9W0-F1
#
_cell.length_a   1.000
_cell.length_b   1.000
_cell.length_c   1.000
_cell.angle_alpha   90.00
_cell.angle_beta   90.00
_cell.angle_gamma   90.00
#
_symmetry.space_group_name_H-M   'P 1'
#
loop_
_entity.id
_entity.type
_entity.pdbx_description
1 polymer ?
#
loop_
_entity_poly.entity_id
_entity_poly.type
_entity_poly.pdbx_seq_one_letter_code
_entity_poly.pdbx_strand_id
1 'polypeptide(L)' 'MTQSGEKSLTTPSTVIELLCLRAQQTPDSHAYTFLIDGKKETPPLTYAELDQQA' A
#
# COMPACT_ATOMS: atom_id res chain seq x y z
N MET A 1 30.78 -0.60 -11.33
CA MET A 1 29.46 -0.04 -11.65
C MET A 1 28.53 -0.36 -10.49
N THR A 2 28.58 0.44 -9.43
CA THR A 2 27.65 0.31 -8.30
C THR A 2 26.45 1.19 -8.61
N GLN A 3 25.38 0.59 -9.13
CA GLN A 3 24.08 1.26 -9.14
C GLN A 3 23.54 1.19 -7.71
N SER A 4 24.02 2.09 -6.87
CA SER A 4 23.34 2.46 -5.64
C SER A 4 22.07 3.16 -6.09
N GLY A 5 20.97 2.41 -6.17
CA GLY A 5 19.64 2.97 -6.26
C GLY A 5 19.37 3.72 -4.96
N GLU A 6 19.88 4.95 -4.87
CA GLU A 6 19.36 5.94 -3.95
C GLU A 6 17.89 6.04 -4.29
N LYS A 7 17.05 5.35 -3.52
CA LYS A 7 15.60 5.45 -3.56
C LYS A 7 15.30 6.84 -3.03
N SER A 8 15.58 7.84 -3.87
CA SER A 8 15.29 9.24 -3.64
C SER A 8 13.87 9.28 -3.12
N LEU A 9 13.69 9.96 -1.98
CA LEU A 9 12.43 10.22 -1.27
C LEU A 9 11.48 11.02 -2.17
N THR A 10 11.20 10.47 -3.33
CA THR A 10 10.45 11.05 -4.42
C THR A 10 9.01 10.93 -4.00
N THR A 11 8.38 12.08 -3.85
CA THR A 11 6.95 12.18 -3.70
C THR A 11 6.32 11.29 -4.78
N PRO A 12 5.52 10.28 -4.40
CA PRO A 12 4.93 9.39 -5.37
C PRO A 12 4.10 10.21 -6.35
N SER A 13 4.33 10.00 -7.64
CA SER A 13 3.69 10.76 -8.72
C SER A 13 2.38 10.09 -9.14
N THR A 14 2.18 8.84 -8.74
CA THR A 14 0.96 8.07 -8.97
C THR A 14 0.41 7.46 -7.68
N VAL A 15 -0.88 7.12 -7.70
CA VAL A 15 -1.51 6.39 -6.59
C VAL A 15 -0.85 5.02 -6.39
N ILE A 16 -0.45 4.34 -7.47
CA ILE A 16 0.22 3.04 -7.39
C ILE A 16 1.55 3.16 -6.64
N GLU A 17 2.40 4.11 -7.01
CA GLU A 17 3.68 4.35 -6.32
C GLU A 17 3.49 4.67 -4.84
N LEU A 18 2.44 5.43 -4.52
CA LEU A 18 2.10 5.76 -3.13
C LEU A 18 1.67 4.52 -2.34
N LEU A 19 0.85 3.64 -2.92
CA LEU A 19 0.39 2.41 -2.28
C LEU A 19 1.55 1.42 -2.08
N CYS A 20 2.39 1.20 -3.09
CA CYS A 20 3.58 0.36 -2.96
C CYS A 20 4.59 0.91 -1.94
N LEU A 21 4.72 2.24 -1.82
CA LEU A 21 5.57 2.85 -0.79
C LEU A 21 5.02 2.54 0.61
N ARG A 22 3.70 2.63 0.81
CA ARG A 22 3.05 2.32 2.09
C ARG A 22 3.10 0.84 2.43
N ALA A 23 2.99 -0.05 1.46
CA ALA A 23 3.18 -1.49 1.67
C ALA A 23 4.59 -1.81 2.21
N GLN A 24 5.60 -1.06 1.77
CA GLN A 24 6.98 -1.25 2.23
C GLN A 24 7.27 -0.59 3.59
N GLN A 25 6.69 0.57 3.86
CA GLN A 25 6.97 1.34 5.08
C GLN A 25 6.06 0.98 6.26
N THR A 26 4.80 0.68 5.97
CA THR A 26 3.75 0.42 6.95
C THR A 26 2.86 -0.75 6.50
N PRO A 27 3.45 -1.96 6.31
CA PRO A 27 2.76 -3.11 5.73
C PRO A 27 1.47 -3.47 6.46
N ASP A 28 1.49 -3.47 7.79
CA ASP A 28 0.37 -3.87 8.65
C ASP A 28 -0.65 -2.75 8.88
N SER A 29 -0.44 -1.56 8.30
CA SER A 29 -1.40 -0.46 8.44
C SER A 29 -2.65 -0.72 7.60
N HIS A 30 -3.80 -0.37 8.18
CA HIS A 30 -5.11 -0.50 7.55
C HIS A 30 -5.19 0.42 6.31
N ALA A 31 -5.31 -0.19 5.13
CA ALA A 31 -5.47 0.51 3.85
C ALA A 31 -6.95 0.76 3.52
N TYR A 32 -7.76 -0.29 3.51
CA TYR A 32 -9.19 -0.23 3.20
C TYR A 32 -10.00 -1.21 4.04
N THR A 33 -11.27 -0.89 4.31
CA THR A 33 -12.25 -1.86 4.80
C THR A 33 -13.35 -1.99 3.77
N PHE A 34 -13.61 -3.22 3.33
CA PHE A 34 -14.76 -3.50 2.48
C PHE A 34 -16.02 -3.60 3.34
N LEU A 35 -17.13 -3.16 2.77
CA LEU A 35 -18.42 -3.26 3.42
C LEU A 35 -19.25 -4.32 2.71
N ILE A 36 -19.70 -5.34 3.44
CA ILE A 36 -20.69 -6.29 2.96
C ILE A 36 -22.04 -5.57 2.91
N ASP A 37 -22.64 -5.54 1.72
CA ASP A 37 -23.89 -4.83 1.41
C ASP A 37 -23.90 -3.36 1.85
N GLY A 38 -22.73 -2.72 1.93
CA GLY A 38 -22.57 -1.34 2.41
C GLY A 38 -22.85 -1.15 3.91
N LYS A 39 -23.01 -2.23 4.68
CA LYS A 39 -23.47 -2.17 6.07
C LYS A 39 -22.51 -2.80 7.07
N LYS A 40 -21.89 -3.93 6.73
CA LYS A 40 -21.05 -4.67 7.66
C LYS A 40 -19.59 -4.57 7.25
N GLU A 41 -18.76 -4.03 8.12
CA GLU A 41 -17.31 -4.01 7.95
C GLU A 41 -16.75 -5.43 7.87
N THR A 42 -15.92 -5.69 6.86
CA THR A 42 -15.05 -6.86 6.81
C THR A 42 -13.82 -6.63 7.66
N PRO A 43 -12.98 -7.65 7.88
CA PRO A 43 -11.62 -7.41 8.33
C PRO A 43 -10.93 -6.35 7.46
N PRO A 44 -10.10 -5.48 8.07
CA PRO A 44 -9.38 -4.45 7.34
C PRO A 44 -8.36 -5.10 6.40
N LEU A 45 -8.31 -4.62 5.16
CA LEU A 45 -7.26 -4.92 4.20
C LEU A 45 -6.06 -4.04 4.50
N THR A 46 -4.91 -4.66 4.77
CA THR A 46 -3.64 -3.97 5.02
C THR A 46 -2.96 -3.54 3.71
N TYR A 47 -1.98 -2.62 3.81
CA TYR A 47 -1.21 -2.23 2.63
C TYR A 47 -0.40 -3.39 2.04
N ALA A 48 0.08 -4.33 2.86
CA ALA A 48 0.77 -5.53 2.38
C ALA A 48 -0.16 -6.47 1.60
N GLU A 49 -1.36 -6.73 2.12
CA GLU A 49 -2.35 -7.57 1.44
C GLU A 49 -2.86 -6.92 0.16
N LEU A 50 -3.02 -5.60 0.15
CA LEU A 50 -3.39 -4.83 -1.03
C LEU A 50 -2.32 -4.95 -2.14
N ASP A 51 -1.04 -4.84 -1.78
CA ASP A 51 0.09 -4.97 -2.72
C ASP A 51 0.20 -6.40 -3.29
N GLN A 52 -0.13 -7.43 -2.49
CA GLN A 52 -0.15 -8.82 -2.94
C GLN A 52 -1.30 -9.14 -3.91
N GLN A 53 -2.40 -8.40 -3.87
CA GLN A 53 -3.58 -8.63 -4.69
C GLN A 53 -3.61 -7.80 -5.99
N ALA A 54 -2.70 -6.82 -6.11
CA ALA A 54 -2.55 -5.95 -7.29
C ALA A 54 -1.93 -6.69 -8.49
#